data_AF-T0ZIR5-F1
#
_entry.id   AF-T0ZIR5-F1
#
_cell.length_a   1.000
_cell.length_b   1.000
_cell.length_c   1.000
_cell.angle_alpha   90.00
_cell.angle_beta   90.00
_cell.angle_gamma   90.00
#
_symmetry.space_group_name_H-M   'P 1'
#
loop_
_entity.id
_entity.type
_entity.pdbx_description
1 polymer ?
#
loop_
_entity_poly.entity_id
_entity_poly.type
_entity_poly.pdbx_seq_one_letter_code
_entity_poly.pdbx_strand_id
1 'polypeptide(L)'
;MVKTRLENVDLRKVRIIPQGMGYTIEIVYEKEISDMNVHRPERIMGIDIGVRNLVTIGNNISEMRITVTAGLLKSINQYFNKELTRLRSINDLQCNERKKAME
;
A
#
# COMPACT_ATOMS: atom_id res chain seq x y z
N MET A 1 24.48 -2.74 21.89
CA MET A 1 23.09 -2.54 22.33
C MET A 1 22.30 -1.91 21.18
N VAL A 2 21.18 -2.50 20.77
CA VAL A 2 20.32 -1.95 19.70
C VAL A 2 19.50 -0.81 20.30
N LYS A 3 19.65 0.41 19.78
CA LYS A 3 18.88 1.57 20.26
C LYS A 3 17.47 1.52 19.67
N THR A 4 16.45 1.66 20.51
CA THR A 4 15.04 1.68 20.11
C THR A 4 14.33 2.85 20.78
N ARG A 5 13.14 3.23 20.27
CA ARG A 5 12.27 4.26 20.88
C ARG A 5 11.21 3.67 21.81
N LEU A 6 11.34 2.40 22.18
CA LEU A 6 10.38 1.71 23.03
C LEU A 6 10.72 2.00 24.50
N GLU A 7 9.75 2.48 25.26
CA GLU A 7 9.87 2.78 26.68
C GLU A 7 8.78 2.00 27.43
N ASN A 8 9.16 1.23 28.45
CA ASN A 8 8.24 0.48 29.34
C ASN A 8 7.14 -0.29 28.60
N VAL A 9 7.50 -1.05 27.56
CA VAL A 9 6.57 -1.87 26.79
C VAL A 9 6.51 -3.32 27.31
N ASP A 10 5.37 -3.97 27.16
CA ASP A 10 5.23 -5.41 27.40
C ASP A 10 5.88 -6.19 26.24
N LEU A 11 7.17 -6.49 26.39
CA LEU A 11 7.95 -7.20 25.38
C LEU A 11 7.54 -8.67 25.32
N ARG A 12 7.01 -9.11 24.17
CA ARG A 12 6.56 -10.49 23.96
C ARG A 12 7.63 -11.35 23.31
N LYS A 13 8.33 -10.83 22.29
CA LYS A 13 9.31 -11.60 21.52
C LYS A 13 10.33 -10.72 20.82
N VAL A 14 11.56 -11.19 20.71
CA VAL A 14 12.58 -10.63 19.81
C VAL A 14 13.04 -11.72 18.84
N ARG A 15 13.07 -11.43 17.54
CA ARG A 15 13.60 -12.34 16.51
C ARG A 15 14.79 -11.68 15.82
N ILE A 16 15.83 -12.47 15.58
CA ILE A 16 16.94 -12.08 14.72
C ILE A 16 16.85 -12.96 13.48
N ILE A 17 16.58 -12.34 12.34
CA ILE A 17 16.42 -13.03 11.06
C ILE A 17 17.67 -12.74 10.22
N PRO A 18 18.53 -13.74 9.95
CA PRO A 18 19.65 -13.56 9.05
C PRO A 18 19.12 -13.31 7.63
N GLN A 19 19.71 -12.33 6.96
CA GLN A 19 19.44 -12.02 5.56
C GLN A 19 20.72 -12.21 4.73
N GLY A 20 20.58 -12.28 3.41
CA GLY A 20 21.74 -12.39 2.51
C GLY A 20 22.79 -11.29 2.71
N MET A 21 22.38 -10.12 3.20
CA MET A 21 23.26 -9.12 3.78
C MET A 21 22.68 -8.62 5.11
N GLY A 22 23.37 -8.92 6.21
CA GLY A 22 23.03 -8.42 7.54
C GLY A 22 21.89 -9.19 8.24
N TYR A 23 21.26 -8.52 9.21
CA TYR A 23 20.22 -9.09 10.05
C TYR A 23 19.06 -8.13 10.20
N THR A 24 17.84 -8.66 10.17
CA THR A 24 16.64 -7.94 10.63
C THR A 24 16.35 -8.32 12.06
N ILE A 25 16.22 -7.33 12.93
CA ILE A 25 15.80 -7.53 14.33
C ILE A 25 14.35 -7.10 14.44
N GLU A 26 13.46 -8.04 14.73
CA GLU A 26 12.05 -7.78 14.93
C GLU A 26 11.73 -7.80 16.42
N ILE A 27 11.06 -6.76 16.90
CA ILE A 27 10.67 -6.59 18.31
C ILE A 27 9.14 -6.59 18.37
N VAL A 28 8.57 -7.63 18.98
CA VAL A 28 7.14 -7.80 19.16
C VAL A 28 6.79 -7.46 20.59
N TYR A 29 5.89 -6.50 20.78
CA TYR A 29 5.41 -6.05 22.07
C TYR A 29 3.90 -5.91 22.03
N GLU A 30 3.26 -6.07 23.19
CA GLU A 30 1.85 -5.78 23.33
C GLU A 30 1.65 -4.31 23.63
N LYS A 31 0.61 -3.75 23.00
CA LYS A 31 0.21 -2.36 23.18
C LYS A 31 -1.27 -2.35 23.45
N GLU A 32 -1.65 -1.90 24.63
CA GLU A 32 -3.04 -1.58 24.90
C GLU A 32 -3.46 -0.43 23.99
N ILE A 33 -4.49 -0.68 23.19
CA ILE A 33 -5.14 0.34 22.38
C ILE A 33 -6.38 0.73 23.15
N SER A 34 -6.46 1.98 23.59
CA SER A 34 -7.68 2.49 24.21
C SER A 34 -8.79 2.47 23.18
N ASP A 35 -9.91 1.80 23.49
CA ASP A 35 -11.14 1.98 22.74
C ASP A 35 -11.57 3.44 22.84
N MET A 36 -11.63 4.12 21.70
CA MET A 36 -12.24 5.43 21.66
C MET A 36 -13.75 5.21 21.79
N ASN A 37 -14.27 5.38 23.02
CA ASN A 37 -15.71 5.40 23.32
C ASN A 37 -16.37 6.64 22.68
N VAL A 38 -16.46 6.67 21.35
CA VAL A 38 -17.17 7.73 20.64
C VAL A 38 -18.64 7.33 20.58
N HIS A 39 -19.44 7.82 21.53
CA HIS A 39 -20.90 7.75 21.42
C HIS A 39 -21.32 8.61 20.23
N ARG A 40 -21.58 7.96 19.08
CA ARG A 40 -21.89 8.56 17.77
C ARG A 40 -20.82 9.56 17.29
N PRO A 41 -20.06 9.26 16.23
CA PRO A 41 -19.06 10.19 15.71
C PRO A 41 -19.74 11.44 15.13
N GLU A 42 -19.66 12.56 15.84
CA GLU A 42 -20.06 13.89 15.33
C GLU A 42 -19.12 14.38 14.22
N ARG A 43 -17.90 13.85 14.21
CA ARG A 43 -16.79 14.18 13.32
C ARG A 43 -16.41 12.93 12.53
N ILE A 44 -16.68 12.95 11.22
CA ILE A 44 -16.49 11.82 10.32
C ILE A 44 -15.49 12.25 9.24
N MET A 45 -14.45 11.43 9.04
CA MET A 45 -13.47 11.60 7.99
C MET A 45 -13.46 10.34 7.11
N GLY A 46 -13.61 10.52 5.80
CA GLY A 46 -13.45 9.48 4.80
C GLY A 46 -12.09 9.61 4.10
N ILE A 47 -11.41 8.49 3.92
CA ILE A 47 -10.15 8.39 3.18
C ILE A 47 -10.43 7.50 1.97
N ASP A 48 -10.34 8.08 0.78
CA ASP A 48 -10.45 7.37 -0.50
C ASP A 48 -9.06 7.22 -1.11
N ILE A 49 -8.61 5.97 -1.31
CA ILE A 49 -7.31 5.66 -1.91
C ILE A 49 -7.54 5.38 -3.39
N GLY A 50 -6.86 6.14 -4.25
CA GLY A 50 -7.09 6.08 -5.70
C GLY A 50 -5.81 6.05 -6.53
N VAL A 51 -5.98 5.67 -7.80
CA VAL A 51 -4.88 5.64 -8.78
C VAL A 51 -4.60 7.03 -9.37
N ARG A 52 -5.63 7.90 -9.39
CA ARG A 52 -5.52 9.28 -9.89
C ARG A 52 -5.05 10.24 -8.79
N ASN A 53 -5.65 10.14 -7.62
CA ASN A 53 -5.24 10.80 -6.38
C ASN A 53 -4.86 9.70 -5.41
N LEU A 54 -3.60 9.66 -4.97
CA LEU A 54 -3.08 8.61 -4.09
C LEU A 54 -3.96 8.49 -2.85
N VAL A 55 -4.30 9.63 -2.27
CA VAL A 55 -5.25 9.73 -1.17
C VAL A 55 -6.11 10.98 -1.36
N THR A 56 -7.41 10.83 -1.22
CA THR A 56 -8.37 11.93 -1.08
C THR A 56 -9.00 11.82 0.29
N ILE A 57 -8.92 12.91 1.07
CA ILE A 57 -9.48 12.99 2.42
C ILE A 57 -10.63 14.00 2.40
N GLY A 58 -11.81 13.53 2.82
CA GLY A 58 -12.99 14.35 3.05
C GLY A 58 -13.44 14.26 4.50
N ASN A 59 -14.04 15.32 5.04
CA ASN A 59 -14.66 15.29 6.36
C ASN A 59 -15.96 16.11 6.38
N ASN A 60 -16.74 15.99 7.46
CA ASN A 60 -18.02 16.70 7.65
C ASN A 60 -17.88 18.01 8.46
N ILE A 61 -16.67 18.46 8.78
CA ILE A 61 -16.40 19.60 9.69
C ILE A 61 -15.90 20.81 8.92
N SER A 62 -15.02 20.58 7.94
CA SER A 62 -14.32 21.60 7.18
C SER A 62 -14.64 21.44 5.70
N GLU A 63 -14.79 22.55 4.99
CA GLU A 63 -14.96 22.54 3.53
C GLU A 63 -13.67 22.17 2.78
N MET A 64 -12.53 22.17 3.48
CA MET A 64 -11.22 21.85 2.88
C MET A 64 -11.07 20.34 2.69
N ARG A 65 -11.06 19.92 1.43
CA ARG A 65 -10.67 18.57 1.00
C ARG A 65 -9.15 18.53 0.81
N ILE A 66 -8.50 17.49 1.32
CA ILE A 66 -7.07 17.26 1.08
C ILE A 66 -6.93 16.21 0.00
N THR A 67 -6.26 16.55 -1.09
CA THR A 67 -5.98 15.63 -2.19
C THR A 67 -4.49 15.51 -2.38
N VAL A 68 -3.97 14.29 -2.24
CA VAL A 68 -2.56 13.96 -2.48
C VAL A 68 -2.44 13.39 -3.89
N THR A 69 -1.85 14.15 -4.80
CA THR A 69 -1.63 13.70 -6.19
C THR A 69 -0.55 12.63 -6.25
N ALA A 70 -0.79 11.58 -7.03
CA ALA A 70 0.09 10.41 -7.09
C ALA A 70 1.45 10.65 -7.79
N GLY A 71 1.66 11.77 -8.49
CA GLY A 71 2.96 12.15 -9.08
C GLY A 71 3.70 11.00 -9.77
N LEU A 72 4.86 10.62 -9.20
CA LEU A 72 5.70 9.49 -9.64
C LEU A 72 4.95 8.15 -9.74
N LEU A 73 4.02 7.85 -8.83
CA LEU A 73 3.23 6.61 -8.90
C LEU A 73 2.40 6.54 -10.19
N LYS A 74 1.96 7.69 -10.71
CA LYS A 74 1.24 7.74 -11.99
C LYS A 74 2.14 7.36 -13.17
N SER A 75 3.41 7.80 -13.17
CA SER A 75 4.34 7.42 -14.26
C SER A 75 4.74 5.95 -14.19
N ILE A 76 4.91 5.41 -12.98
CA ILE A 76 5.13 3.97 -12.76
C ILE A 76 3.93 3.17 -13.27
N ASN A 77 2.70 3.55 -12.88
CA ASN A 77 1.50 2.86 -13.33
C ASN A 77 1.33 2.96 -14.86
N GLN A 78 1.69 4.11 -15.46
CA GLN A 78 1.68 4.28 -16.90
C GLN A 78 2.66 3.33 -17.61
N TYR A 79 3.87 3.14 -17.05
CA TYR A 79 4.84 2.19 -17.57
C TYR A 79 4.27 0.76 -17.58
N PHE A 80 3.72 0.30 -16.46
CA PHE A 80 3.15 -1.05 -16.38
C PHE A 80 1.93 -1.23 -17.29
N ASN A 81 1.08 -0.22 -17.45
CA ASN A 81 -0.04 -0.28 -18.40
C ASN A 81 0.44 -0.41 -19.85
N LYS A 82 1.54 0.25 -20.22
CA LYS A 82 2.16 0.10 -21.54
C LYS A 82 2.72 -1.30 -21.72
N GLU A 83 3.44 -1.81 -20.73
CA GLU A 83 4.02 -3.14 -20.80
C GLU A 83 2.97 -4.24 -20.86
N LEU A 84 1.89 -4.12 -20.09
CA LEU A 84 0.74 -5.03 -20.15
C LEU A 84 0.09 -5.02 -21.54
N THR A 85 -0.09 -3.84 -22.14
CA THR A 85 -0.64 -3.70 -23.49
C THR A 85 0.26 -4.39 -24.52
N ARG A 86 1.58 -4.20 -24.42
CA ARG A 86 2.56 -4.84 -25.30
C ARG A 86 2.49 -6.36 -25.22
N LEU A 87 2.49 -6.91 -24.00
CA LEU A 87 2.43 -8.35 -23.78
C LEU A 87 1.12 -8.97 -24.28
N ARG A 88 -0.02 -8.29 -24.08
CA ARG A 88 -1.32 -8.72 -24.62
C ARG A 88 -1.31 -8.76 -26.14
N SER A 89 -0.79 -7.71 -26.79
CA SER A 89 -0.69 -7.67 -28.24
C SER A 89 0.17 -8.82 -28.80
N ILE A 90 1.29 -9.14 -28.16
CA ILE A 90 2.13 -10.28 -28.56
C ILE A 90 1.39 -11.60 -28.39
N ASN A 91 0.67 -11.78 -27.27
CA ASN A 91 -0.13 -12.98 -27.02
C ASN A 91 -1.22 -13.14 -28.08
N ASP A 92 -1.94 -12.07 -28.40
CA ASP A 92 -3.01 -12.07 -29.40
C ASP A 92 -2.47 -12.45 -30.79
N LEU A 93 -1.31 -11.90 -31.18
CA LEU A 93 -0.65 -12.26 -32.43
C LEU A 93 -0.27 -13.74 -32.47
N GLN A 94 0.36 -14.25 -31.42
CA GLN A 94 0.73 -15.67 -31.33
C GLN A 94 -0.48 -16.60 -31.33
N CYS A 95 -1.57 -16.21 -30.66
CA CYS A 95 -2.83 -16.95 -30.70
C CYS A 95 -3.42 -17.00 -32.11
N ASN A 96 -3.36 -15.89 -32.84
CA ASN A 96 -3.86 -15.82 -34.21
C ASN A 96 -3.01 -16.65 -35.18
N GLU A 97 -1.69 -16.65 -35.03
CA GLU A 97 -0.79 -17.50 -35.81
C GLU A 97 -1.03 -18.99 -35.54
N ARG A 98 -1.23 -19.38 -34.28
CA ARG A 98 -1.57 -20.77 -33.93
C ARG A 98 -2.90 -21.23 -34.53
N LYS A 99 -3.92 -20.35 -34.58
CA LYS A 99 -5.21 -20.66 -35.22
C LYS A 99 -5.06 -20.88 -36.73
N LYS A 100 -4.31 -20.01 -37.41
CA LYS A 100 -4.02 -20.17 -38.86
C LYS A 100 -3.20 -21.42 -39.18
N ALA A 101 -2.35 -21.88 -38.27
CA ALA A 101 -1.56 -23.10 -38.44
C ALA A 101 -2.38 -24.39 -38.19
N MET A 102 -3.60 -24.27 -37.66
CA MET A 102 -4.53 -25.39 -37.40
C MET A 102 -5.67 -25.47 -38.44
N GLU A 103 -5.76 -24.50 -39.35
CA GLU A 103 -6.63 -24.50 -40.54
C GLU A 103 -5.87 -25.07 -41.76
#